data_AF-A0A4Z2FXZ3-F1
#
_entry.id   AF-A0A4Z2FXZ3-F1
#
_cell.length_a   1.000
_cell.length_b   1.000
_cell.length_c   1.000
_cell.angle_alpha   90.00
_cell.angle_beta   90.00
_cell.angle_gamma   90.00
#
_symmetry.space_group_name_H-M   'P 1'
#
loop_
_entity.id
_entity.type
_entity.pdbx_description
1 polymer ?
#
loop_
_entity_poly.entity_id
_entity_poly.type
_entity_poly.pdbx_seq_one_letter_code
_entity_poly.pdbx_strand_id
1 'polypeptide(L)'
;MAPMSPAERVRKCKVSITTQPSANMDVSDSMGVEVVLPEEGRVAPCCPHDRCDLSILIPLKVSAVRLLAREAENQSKRPALSQKETCSRLRKFSSLRLDEKKFCQDCQTLLLPAEHAAHAAHRTTDVSSAQLARPSVLLRPLDNKKTHAQYLFTDRSANFLLDTLAALGFRKVLCVGTPR
;
A
#
# COMPACT_ATOMS: atom_id res chain seq x y z
N MET A 1 -33.56 3.89 30.57
CA MET A 1 -32.21 3.29 30.75
C MET A 1 -31.22 4.15 29.99
N ALA A 2 -30.42 4.92 30.72
CA ALA A 2 -29.35 5.77 30.20
C ALA A 2 -28.10 4.91 29.83
N PRO A 3 -27.12 5.46 29.10
CA PRO A 3 -26.25 4.75 28.16
C PRO A 3 -24.89 4.34 28.76
N MET A 4 -24.15 3.43 28.10
CA MET A 4 -22.72 3.19 28.35
C MET A 4 -21.96 2.98 27.03
N SER A 5 -20.75 3.55 27.02
CA SER A 5 -19.89 3.85 25.88
C SER A 5 -18.74 2.81 25.73
N PRO A 6 -17.76 3.03 24.81
CA PRO A 6 -16.86 2.00 24.30
C PRO A 6 -15.65 1.77 25.22
N ALA A 7 -15.22 0.51 25.30
CA ALA A 7 -13.92 0.16 25.88
C ALA A 7 -13.30 -1.04 25.13
N GLU A 8 -12.14 -0.75 24.56
CA GLU A 8 -11.02 -1.63 24.25
C GLU A 8 -11.14 -3.12 24.62
N ARG A 9 -10.90 -3.97 23.62
CA ARG A 9 -9.94 -5.05 23.79
C ARG A 9 -9.13 -5.22 22.51
N VAL A 10 -8.01 -4.49 22.43
CA VAL A 10 -6.85 -4.91 21.67
C VAL A 10 -6.47 -6.30 22.17
N ARG A 11 -6.92 -7.35 21.48
CA ARG A 11 -6.35 -8.67 21.69
C ARG A 11 -4.99 -8.67 21.00
N LYS A 12 -3.96 -8.26 21.75
CA LYS A 12 -2.59 -8.69 21.50
C LYS A 12 -2.65 -10.19 21.25
N CYS A 13 -2.19 -10.66 20.09
CA CYS A 13 -1.89 -12.07 19.89
C CYS A 13 -0.74 -12.43 20.83
N LYS A 14 -1.08 -12.76 22.08
CA LYS A 14 -0.20 -13.45 23.01
C LYS A 14 -0.29 -14.92 22.64
N VAL A 15 0.68 -15.40 21.87
CA VAL A 15 0.87 -16.84 21.65
C VAL A 15 1.09 -17.45 23.03
N SER A 16 0.07 -18.14 23.54
CA SER A 16 0.11 -18.84 24.82
C SER A 16 0.14 -20.32 24.48
N ILE A 17 1.31 -20.93 24.60
CA ILE A 17 1.51 -22.36 24.39
C ILE A 17 0.99 -23.04 25.66
N THR A 18 -0.09 -23.81 25.54
CA THR A 18 -0.58 -24.68 26.61
C THR A 18 -0.35 -26.11 26.16
N THR A 19 0.60 -26.79 26.79
CA THR A 19 0.81 -28.24 26.64
C THR A 19 0.00 -28.95 27.72
N GLN A 20 -0.82 -29.93 27.33
CA GLN A 20 -1.31 -30.95 28.26
C GLN A 20 -0.45 -32.21 28.11
N PRO A 21 -0.06 -32.88 29.21
CA PRO A 21 0.76 -34.07 29.13
C PRO A 21 -0.15 -35.29 28.95
N SER A 22 0.10 -36.09 27.92
CA SER A 22 -0.36 -37.48 27.86
C SER A 22 0.85 -38.40 27.89
N ALA A 23 0.84 -39.32 28.86
CA ALA A 23 1.93 -40.19 29.27
C ALA A 23 2.40 -41.16 28.17
N ASN A 24 3.73 -41.26 27.99
CA ASN A 24 4.54 -42.48 28.12
C ASN A 24 6.00 -42.23 27.67
N MET A 25 6.96 -42.62 28.52
CA MET A 25 8.42 -42.78 28.30
C MET A 25 8.69 -43.73 27.11
N ASP A 26 9.79 -43.70 26.34
CA ASP A 26 11.10 -43.04 26.41
C ASP A 26 11.77 -43.10 25.01
N VAL A 27 12.90 -42.41 24.87
CA VAL A 27 13.94 -42.43 23.81
C VAL A 27 14.02 -41.16 22.96
N SER A 28 15.05 -40.39 23.29
CA SER A 28 15.59 -39.19 22.70
C SER A 28 15.64 -39.20 21.17
N ASP A 29 14.92 -38.26 20.53
CA ASP A 29 15.51 -37.46 19.46
C ASP A 29 14.75 -36.14 19.31
N SER A 30 15.51 -35.08 19.02
CA SER A 30 15.16 -33.65 18.86
C SER A 30 13.70 -33.17 19.07
N MET A 31 13.53 -32.12 19.89
CA MET A 31 12.36 -31.23 19.76
C MET A 31 12.45 -30.49 18.42
N GLY A 32 12.05 -31.16 17.33
CA GLY A 32 11.91 -30.55 16.03
C GLY A 32 10.80 -29.51 16.07
N VAL A 33 11.13 -28.24 15.88
CA VAL A 33 10.14 -27.24 15.49
C VAL A 33 9.76 -27.55 14.05
N GLU A 34 8.60 -28.16 13.84
CA GLU A 34 8.05 -28.34 12.50
C GLU A 34 7.55 -26.98 12.00
N VAL A 35 8.37 -26.34 11.17
CA VAL A 35 7.98 -25.12 10.46
C VAL A 35 7.17 -25.56 9.23
N VAL A 36 5.85 -25.39 9.29
CA VAL A 36 4.99 -25.54 8.12
C VAL A 36 5.26 -24.37 7.18
N LEU A 37 6.06 -24.62 6.16
CA LEU A 37 6.33 -23.66 5.09
C LEU A 37 5.12 -23.57 4.15
N PRO A 38 4.91 -22.43 3.47
CA PRO A 38 3.89 -22.34 2.42
C PRO A 38 4.16 -23.40 1.35
N GLU A 39 3.22 -24.32 1.15
CA GLU A 39 3.28 -25.34 0.11
C GLU A 39 3.34 -24.70 -1.28
N GLU A 40 4.36 -25.05 -2.08
CA GLU A 40 4.43 -24.62 -3.48
C GLU A 40 3.23 -25.15 -4.27
N GLY A 41 2.58 -24.29 -5.05
CA GLY A 41 1.49 -24.67 -5.96
C GLY A 41 0.05 -24.42 -5.46
N ARG A 42 -0.16 -23.93 -4.22
CA ARG A 42 -1.49 -23.46 -3.78
C ARG A 42 -1.68 -21.98 -4.10
N VAL A 43 -2.79 -21.64 -4.77
CA VAL A 43 -3.16 -20.25 -5.06
C VAL A 43 -3.68 -19.59 -3.79
N ALA A 44 -3.01 -18.53 -3.34
CA ALA A 44 -3.47 -17.73 -2.21
C ALA A 44 -4.74 -16.94 -2.57
N PRO A 45 -5.71 -16.79 -1.64
CA PRO A 45 -6.90 -15.98 -1.89
C PRO A 45 -6.56 -14.52 -2.21
N CYS A 46 -7.24 -13.93 -3.19
CA CYS A 46 -7.01 -12.54 -3.59
C CYS A 46 -7.40 -11.56 -2.48
N CYS A 47 -6.52 -10.59 -2.21
CA CYS A 47 -6.75 -9.55 -1.21
C CYS A 47 -6.52 -8.14 -1.80
N PRO A 48 -7.17 -7.08 -1.27
CA PRO A 48 -7.07 -5.73 -1.83
C PRO A 48 -5.74 -5.00 -1.57
N HIS A 49 -4.77 -5.63 -0.89
CA HIS A 49 -3.42 -5.14 -0.53
C HIS A 49 -3.32 -3.82 0.28
N ASP A 50 -4.25 -2.88 0.15
CA ASP A 50 -4.32 -1.67 0.98
C ASP A 50 -5.28 -1.88 2.17
N ARG A 51 -4.77 -1.69 3.40
CA ARG A 51 -5.44 -1.97 4.69
C ARG A 51 -6.28 -3.25 4.66
N CYS A 52 -5.57 -4.37 4.56
CA CYS A 52 -6.19 -5.69 4.41
C CYS A 52 -6.41 -6.37 5.78
N ASP A 53 -7.67 -6.42 6.22
CA ASP A 53 -8.09 -7.24 7.37
C ASP A 53 -8.47 -8.67 6.91
N LEU A 54 -7.59 -9.33 6.14
CA LEU A 54 -7.84 -10.70 5.68
C LEU A 54 -7.27 -11.73 6.66
N SER A 55 -8.16 -12.56 7.20
CA SER A 55 -7.79 -13.77 7.93
C SER A 55 -8.53 -14.98 7.35
N ILE A 56 -7.82 -15.78 6.54
CA ILE A 56 -8.29 -17.10 6.07
C ILE A 56 -7.31 -18.14 6.62
N LEU A 57 -7.83 -19.08 7.40
CA LEU A 57 -7.07 -20.25 7.81
C LEU A 57 -7.08 -21.26 6.65
N ILE A 58 -5.92 -21.76 6.22
CA ILE A 58 -5.75 -22.63 5.04
C ILE A 58 -6.69 -23.86 5.02
N PRO A 59 -7.00 -24.56 6.14
CA PRO A 59 -8.00 -25.63 6.16
C PRO A 59 -9.47 -25.17 6.06
N LEU A 60 -9.77 -23.86 6.15
CA LEU A 60 -11.14 -23.37 6.23
C LEU A 60 -11.80 -23.35 4.83
N LYS A 61 -12.81 -24.20 4.63
CA LYS A 61 -13.70 -24.10 3.47
C LYS A 61 -14.52 -22.81 3.57
N VAL A 62 -14.38 -21.93 2.59
CA VAL A 62 -15.18 -20.70 2.48
C VAL A 62 -16.39 -20.99 1.58
N SER A 63 -17.60 -20.72 2.08
CA SER A 63 -18.83 -20.86 1.29
C SER A 63 -18.84 -19.92 0.08
N ALA A 64 -19.49 -20.31 -1.02
CA ALA A 64 -19.60 -19.50 -2.24
C ALA A 64 -20.10 -18.06 -2.00
N VAL A 65 -21.09 -17.88 -1.11
CA VAL A 65 -21.62 -16.55 -0.74
C VAL A 65 -20.55 -15.64 -0.13
N ARG A 66 -19.67 -16.19 0.71
CA ARG A 66 -18.57 -15.45 1.33
C ARG A 66 -17.47 -15.11 0.34
N LEU A 67 -17.23 -15.96 -0.67
CA LEU A 67 -16.31 -15.66 -1.77
C LEU A 67 -16.83 -14.50 -2.62
N LEU A 68 -18.11 -14.54 -3.01
CA LEU A 68 -18.74 -13.47 -3.79
C LEU A 68 -18.75 -12.13 -3.05
N ALA A 69 -19.13 -12.12 -1.77
CA ALA A 69 -19.08 -10.93 -0.94
C ALA A 69 -17.65 -10.34 -0.86
N ARG A 70 -16.65 -11.23 -0.79
CA ARG A 70 -15.24 -10.81 -0.76
C ARG A 70 -14.77 -10.25 -2.10
N GLU A 71 -15.17 -10.84 -3.20
CA GLU A 71 -14.87 -10.33 -4.53
C GLU A 71 -15.48 -8.95 -4.76
N ALA A 72 -16.73 -8.75 -4.33
CA ALA A 72 -17.38 -7.44 -4.36
C ALA A 72 -16.62 -6.40 -3.51
N GLU A 73 -16.19 -6.77 -2.30
CA GLU A 73 -15.36 -5.90 -1.45
C GLU A 73 -14.01 -5.58 -2.12
N ASN A 74 -13.32 -6.59 -2.66
CA ASN A 74 -12.06 -6.43 -3.38
C ASN A 74 -12.24 -5.50 -4.60
N GLN A 75 -13.35 -5.60 -5.32
CA GLN A 75 -13.67 -4.73 -6.46
C GLN A 75 -13.93 -3.29 -6.02
N SER A 76 -14.66 -3.09 -4.91
CA SER A 76 -14.96 -1.75 -4.38
C SER A 76 -13.71 -1.01 -3.91
N LYS A 77 -12.66 -1.75 -3.50
CA LYS A 77 -11.37 -1.21 -3.04
C LYS A 77 -10.39 -0.96 -4.18
N ARG A 78 -10.73 -1.25 -5.43
CA ARG A 78 -9.85 -0.98 -6.57
C ARG A 78 -9.69 0.55 -6.74
N PRO A 79 -8.52 1.00 -7.24
CA PRO A 79 -8.36 2.39 -7.63
C PRO A 79 -9.49 2.83 -8.58
N ALA A 80 -10.05 4.02 -8.35
CA ALA A 80 -11.16 4.54 -9.13
C ALA A 80 -10.83 4.74 -10.62
N LEU A 81 -9.54 4.93 -10.94
CA LEU A 81 -9.04 5.06 -12.31
C LEU A 81 -8.15 3.87 -12.65
N SER A 82 -8.35 3.32 -13.85
CA SER A 82 -7.42 2.36 -14.41
C SER A 82 -6.07 3.01 -14.73
N GLN A 83 -5.05 2.18 -14.92
CA GLN A 83 -3.72 2.65 -15.34
C GLN A 83 -3.77 3.39 -16.69
N LYS A 84 -4.57 2.89 -17.65
CA LYS A 84 -4.71 3.51 -18.98
C LYS A 84 -5.33 4.90 -18.90
N GLU A 85 -6.36 5.06 -18.06
CA GLU A 85 -7.01 6.35 -17.83
C GLU A 85 -6.07 7.31 -17.11
N THR A 86 -5.34 6.84 -16.10
CA THR A 86 -4.32 7.64 -15.40
C THR A 86 -3.25 8.15 -16.36
N CYS A 87 -2.72 7.29 -17.25
CA CYS A 87 -1.76 7.69 -18.28
C CYS A 87 -2.36 8.70 -19.27
N SER A 88 -3.61 8.50 -19.71
CA SER A 88 -4.29 9.44 -20.60
C SER A 88 -4.50 10.80 -19.95
N ARG A 89 -4.96 10.82 -18.70
CA ARG A 89 -5.11 12.05 -17.90
C ARG A 89 -3.79 12.78 -17.74
N LEU A 90 -2.71 12.09 -17.37
CA LEU A 90 -1.40 12.72 -17.19
C LEU A 90 -0.91 13.35 -18.50
N ARG A 91 -1.07 12.68 -19.65
CA ARG A 91 -0.70 13.24 -20.96
C ARG A 91 -1.49 14.52 -21.27
N LYS A 92 -2.81 14.49 -21.06
CA LYS A 92 -3.68 15.67 -21.22
C LYS A 92 -3.21 16.80 -20.31
N PHE A 93 -2.99 16.51 -19.03
CA PHE A 93 -2.51 17.48 -18.04
C PHE A 93 -1.16 18.09 -18.45
N SER A 94 -0.20 17.27 -18.88
CA SER A 94 1.12 17.73 -19.33
C SER A 94 1.06 18.67 -20.53
N SER A 95 0.07 18.51 -21.41
CA SER A 95 -0.15 19.40 -22.55
C SER A 95 -0.86 20.72 -22.23
N LEU A 96 -1.38 20.90 -21.01
CA LEU A 96 -2.04 22.14 -20.61
C LEU A 96 -1.05 23.29 -20.45
N ARG A 97 -1.59 24.52 -20.46
CA ARG A 97 -0.84 25.72 -20.13
C ARG A 97 -0.53 25.77 -18.64
N LEU A 98 0.47 26.56 -18.25
CA LEU A 98 0.93 26.63 -16.85
C LEU A 98 -0.16 27.14 -15.89
N ASP A 99 -0.97 28.10 -16.33
CA ASP A 99 -2.09 28.70 -15.58
C ASP A 99 -3.26 27.73 -15.35
N GLU A 100 -3.34 26.68 -16.16
CA GLU A 100 -4.37 25.65 -16.06
C GLU A 100 -3.89 24.41 -15.28
N LYS A 101 -2.57 24.28 -15.04
CA LYS A 101 -1.98 23.12 -14.37
C LYS A 101 -2.10 23.23 -12.86
N LYS A 102 -3.22 22.76 -12.31
CA LYS A 102 -3.47 22.80 -10.86
C LYS A 102 -3.37 21.44 -10.21
N PHE A 103 -2.81 21.41 -9.01
CA PHE A 103 -2.80 20.25 -8.12
C PHE A 103 -3.60 20.55 -6.85
N CYS A 104 -4.52 19.67 -6.50
CA CYS A 104 -5.27 19.75 -5.26
C CYS A 104 -4.50 19.05 -4.13
N GLN A 105 -4.16 19.79 -3.08
CA GLN A 105 -3.43 19.25 -1.92
C GLN A 105 -4.31 18.44 -0.99
N ASP A 106 -5.61 18.71 -0.93
CA ASP A 106 -6.52 17.99 -0.03
C ASP A 106 -6.91 16.63 -0.64
N CYS A 107 -7.13 16.58 -1.96
CA CYS A 107 -7.43 15.35 -2.69
C CYS A 107 -6.18 14.62 -3.21
N GLN A 108 -5.00 15.25 -3.12
CA GLN A 108 -3.73 14.73 -3.65
C GLN A 108 -3.81 14.31 -5.13
N THR A 109 -4.42 15.15 -5.98
CA THR A 109 -4.68 14.82 -7.39
C THR A 109 -4.42 15.99 -8.35
N LEU A 110 -4.02 15.67 -9.58
CA LEU A 110 -3.88 16.62 -10.68
C LEU A 110 -5.26 16.93 -11.27
N LEU A 111 -5.58 18.22 -11.37
CA LEU A 111 -6.87 18.69 -11.83
C LEU A 111 -6.84 19.04 -13.32
N LEU A 112 -7.82 18.56 -14.06
CA LEU A 112 -8.12 19.08 -15.40
C LEU A 112 -8.99 20.35 -15.28
N PRO A 113 -9.01 21.22 -16.29
CA PRO A 113 -9.75 22.50 -16.21
C PRO A 113 -11.22 22.36 -15.83
N ALA A 114 -11.89 21.30 -16.30
CA ALA A 114 -13.29 21.00 -15.97
C ALA A 114 -13.52 20.70 -14.48
N GLU A 115 -12.49 20.32 -13.73
CA GLU A 115 -12.58 19.90 -12.33
C GLU A 115 -12.28 21.05 -11.36
N HIS A 116 -11.82 22.19 -11.86
CA HIS A 116 -11.43 23.34 -11.02
C HIS A 116 -12.59 23.87 -10.18
N ALA A 117 -13.80 23.95 -10.76
CA ALA A 117 -14.98 24.43 -10.05
C ALA A 117 -15.35 23.53 -8.86
N ALA A 118 -15.28 22.21 -9.03
CA ALA A 118 -15.53 21.24 -7.95
C ALA A 118 -14.48 21.32 -6.82
N HIS A 119 -13.32 21.91 -7.10
CA HIS A 119 -12.21 22.07 -6.15
C HIS A 119 -12.02 23.52 -5.68
N ALA A 120 -12.99 24.41 -5.93
CA ALA A 120 -12.87 25.83 -5.58
C ALA A 120 -12.68 26.07 -4.06
N ALA A 121 -13.21 25.18 -3.22
CA ALA A 121 -13.06 25.23 -1.77
C ALA A 121 -11.80 24.50 -1.24
N HIS A 122 -11.03 23.83 -2.11
CA HIS A 122 -9.84 23.07 -1.72
C HIS A 122 -8.57 23.90 -1.91
N ARG A 123 -7.50 23.50 -1.20
CA ARG A 123 -6.17 24.10 -1.39
C ARG A 123 -5.56 23.59 -2.69
N THR A 124 -5.41 24.48 -3.66
CA THR A 124 -4.79 24.19 -4.95
C THR A 124 -3.50 24.97 -5.16
N THR A 125 -2.53 24.36 -5.84
CA THR A 125 -1.27 25.02 -6.26
C THR A 125 -1.00 24.77 -7.73
N ASP A 126 -0.40 25.74 -8.40
CA ASP A 126 0.05 25.60 -9.78
C ASP A 126 1.24 24.62 -9.86
N VAL A 127 1.35 23.91 -10.99
CA VAL A 127 2.34 22.85 -11.19
C VAL A 127 3.19 23.13 -12.43
N SER A 128 4.48 23.33 -12.20
CA SER A 128 5.47 23.41 -13.27
C SER A 128 5.82 22.04 -13.85
N SER A 129 6.39 22.01 -15.05
CA SER A 129 6.93 20.79 -15.65
C SER A 129 8.03 20.14 -14.80
N ALA A 130 8.83 20.94 -14.08
CA ALA A 130 9.87 20.44 -13.18
C ALA A 130 9.28 19.72 -11.95
N GLN A 131 8.17 20.23 -11.40
CA GLN A 131 7.46 19.59 -10.30
C GLN A 131 6.76 18.29 -10.74
N LEU A 132 6.20 18.25 -11.96
CA LEU A 132 5.64 17.02 -12.54
C LEU A 132 6.68 15.90 -12.67
N ALA A 133 7.93 16.24 -12.97
CA ALA A 133 9.04 15.28 -13.02
C ALA A 133 9.49 14.79 -11.63
N ARG A 134 9.07 15.47 -10.55
CA ARG A 134 9.45 15.16 -9.16
C ARG A 134 8.21 14.92 -8.28
N PRO A 135 7.43 13.86 -8.54
CA PRO A 135 6.17 13.61 -7.82
C PRO A 135 6.36 13.44 -6.31
N SER A 136 7.52 12.97 -5.85
CA SER A 136 7.85 12.84 -4.42
C SER A 136 8.03 14.17 -3.68
N VAL A 137 8.05 15.30 -4.39
CA VAL A 137 8.02 16.66 -3.81
C VAL A 137 6.59 17.21 -3.78
N LEU A 138 5.75 16.80 -4.73
CA LEU A 138 4.37 17.26 -4.88
C LEU A 138 3.41 16.48 -3.96
N LEU A 139 3.55 15.16 -3.92
CA LEU A 139 2.71 14.27 -3.15
C LEU A 139 3.18 14.22 -1.69
N ARG A 140 2.23 14.24 -0.77
CA ARG A 140 2.50 14.06 0.65
C ARG A 140 2.96 12.61 0.88
N PRO A 141 4.06 12.38 1.61
CA PRO A 141 4.48 11.04 1.98
C PRO A 141 3.41 10.29 2.77
N LEU A 142 3.18 9.02 2.42
CA LEU A 142 2.32 8.10 3.17
C LEU A 142 3.12 7.43 4.29
N ASP A 143 3.29 8.13 5.40
CA ASP A 143 4.15 7.78 6.53
C ASP A 143 3.59 6.69 7.47
N ASN A 144 2.41 6.13 7.17
CA ASN A 144 1.82 5.06 7.97
C ASN A 144 2.70 3.79 7.96
N LYS A 145 3.32 3.52 9.10
CA LYS A 145 4.25 2.40 9.35
C LYS A 145 3.69 1.01 9.04
N LYS A 146 2.36 0.85 9.03
CA LYS A 146 1.71 -0.46 8.84
C LYS A 146 1.34 -0.75 7.39
N THR A 147 1.14 0.27 6.55
CA THR A 147 0.57 0.09 5.21
C THR A 147 1.53 0.48 4.08
N HIS A 148 2.21 1.62 4.21
CA HIS A 148 3.07 2.15 3.14
C HIS A 148 4.49 2.44 3.63
N ALA A 149 4.63 2.95 4.86
CA ALA A 149 5.90 3.31 5.48
C ALA A 149 6.81 4.13 4.53
N GLN A 150 6.24 5.13 3.84
CA GLN A 150 6.95 5.88 2.82
C GLN A 150 7.87 6.92 3.46
N TYR A 151 9.15 6.58 3.57
CA TYR A 151 10.22 7.49 3.98
C TYR A 151 11.04 7.89 2.77
N LEU A 152 11.05 9.18 2.46
CA LEU A 152 11.75 9.71 1.31
C LEU A 152 13.19 10.04 1.67
N PHE A 153 14.12 9.76 0.76
CA PHE A 153 15.50 10.21 0.89
C PHE A 153 15.60 11.73 0.92
N THR A 154 16.61 12.24 1.62
CA THR A 154 17.02 13.64 1.43
C THR A 154 17.63 13.81 0.03
N ASP A 155 17.62 15.01 -0.53
CA ASP A 155 18.26 15.27 -1.82
C ASP A 155 19.74 14.91 -1.80
N ARG A 156 20.43 15.17 -0.67
CA ARG A 156 21.85 14.81 -0.49
C ARG A 156 22.07 13.29 -0.60
N SER A 157 21.25 12.50 0.09
CA SER A 157 21.37 11.04 0.07
C SER A 157 21.00 10.46 -1.30
N ALA A 158 19.95 10.97 -1.94
CA ALA A 158 19.54 10.52 -3.26
C ALA A 158 20.63 10.80 -4.32
N ASN A 159 21.20 12.01 -4.32
CA ASN A 159 22.28 12.37 -5.23
C ASN A 159 23.52 11.51 -4.99
N PHE A 160 23.92 11.30 -3.73
CA PHE A 160 25.05 10.41 -3.42
C PHE A 160 24.86 8.99 -3.98
N LEU A 161 23.66 8.41 -3.87
CA LEU A 161 23.35 7.10 -4.43
C LEU A 161 23.44 7.10 -5.96
N LEU A 162 22.88 8.12 -6.62
CA LEU A 162 22.92 8.25 -8.07
C LEU A 162 24.35 8.44 -8.60
N ASP A 163 25.13 9.31 -7.95
CA ASP A 163 26.53 9.57 -8.31
C ASP A 163 27.38 8.30 -8.16
N THR A 164 27.14 7.53 -7.10
CA THR A 164 27.82 6.26 -6.86
C THR A 164 27.49 5.23 -7.96
N LEU A 165 26.21 5.08 -8.30
CA LEU A 165 25.77 4.17 -9.37
C LEU A 165 26.35 4.59 -10.73
N ALA A 166 26.39 5.89 -11.01
CA ALA A 166 26.97 6.43 -12.24
C ALA A 166 28.49 6.19 -12.31
N ALA A 167 29.21 6.42 -11.21
CA ALA A 167 30.66 6.18 -11.13
C ALA A 167 31.01 4.69 -11.31
N LEU A 168 30.14 3.78 -10.86
CA LEU A 168 30.27 2.34 -11.09
C LEU A 168 29.87 1.90 -12.51
N GLY A 169 29.40 2.82 -13.35
CA GLY A 169 29.07 2.57 -14.76
C GLY A 169 27.69 1.94 -14.99
N PHE A 170 26.79 1.92 -14.00
CA PHE A 170 25.43 1.42 -14.18
C PHE A 170 24.60 2.38 -15.05
N ARG A 171 23.90 1.83 -16.05
CA ARG A 171 23.05 2.62 -16.98
C ARG A 171 21.54 2.38 -16.82
N LYS A 172 21.17 1.32 -16.11
CA LYS A 172 19.78 0.92 -15.86
C LYS A 172 19.67 0.55 -14.39
N VAL A 173 18.66 1.08 -13.72
CA VAL A 173 18.41 0.86 -12.30
C VAL A 173 16.97 0.42 -12.14
N LEU A 174 16.75 -0.70 -11.47
CA LEU A 174 15.40 -1.15 -11.09
C LEU A 174 15.06 -0.59 -9.72
N CYS A 175 14.13 0.36 -9.68
CA CYS A 175 13.67 1.00 -8.46
C CYS A 175 12.43 0.28 -7.91
N VAL A 176 12.56 -0.38 -6.76
CA VAL A 176 11.43 -1.02 -6.05
C VAL A 176 11.25 -0.31 -4.72
N GLY A 177 10.12 0.38 -4.53
CA GLY A 177 9.84 1.11 -3.30
C GLY A 177 10.67 2.39 -3.11
N THR A 178 11.37 2.87 -4.14
CA THR A 178 12.23 4.07 -4.10
C THR A 178 11.70 5.15 -5.04
N PRO A 179 10.68 5.92 -4.64
CA PRO A 179 10.02 6.92 -5.49
C PRO A 179 10.80 8.24 -5.65
N ARG A 180 11.90 8.44 -4.92
CA ARG A 180 12.74 9.64 -4.97
C ARG A 180 14.16 9.29 -5.42
#